data_AF-A0A9D0M766-F1
#
_entry.id   AF-A0A9D0M766-F1
#
_cell.length_a   1.000
_cell.length_b   1.000
_cell.length_c   1.000
_cell.angle_alpha   90.00
_cell.angle_beta   90.00
_cell.angle_gamma   90.00
#
_symmetry.space_group_name_H-M   'P 1'
#
loop_
_entity.id
_entity.type
_entity.pdbx_description
1 polymer ?
#
loop_
_entity_poly.entity_id
_entity_poly.type
_entity_poly.pdbx_seq_one_letter_code
_entity_poly.pdbx_strand_id
1 'polypeptide(L)'
;MIRRKVTYIIGHRNPDTDSVASAIAYAVFKDRTEEGVFLPARAGKLNPQTEYILNKIGVPAPEFINDLIPKVEFYMTAPADTLGDDTSLWMALQELEKTGHKMLPVVGSDRAYKGALHYNAFARNMMQYISPKQIKKIPTSLRYLAEALHAEVVLERERNTIFESRMLVAAMEKEAFCAYLDKERADETVVIVGNRRDVQALSIERGVRVLIITGGKAMEADLLEEARKKRVSVLVSPYGTARASWLAMYSSPVERAVDYSLEPVKMRDPIRKIKERLNKSVSRCLPVVDGQKHLIGVLSQGDILREPHIELILVDHNELGQAVEGVEHYRIRVIIDHHRLGNMHTDAPITFIN
;
A
#
# COMPACT_ATOMS: atom_id res chain seq x y z
N MET A 1 -2.05 8.08 11.56
CA MET A 1 -1.29 9.01 12.43
C MET A 1 -0.05 9.43 11.67
N ILE A 2 0.08 10.70 11.31
CA ILE A 2 1.29 11.24 10.69
C ILE A 2 2.42 11.14 11.73
N ARG A 3 3.59 10.60 11.35
CA ARG A 3 4.77 10.56 12.21
C ARG A 3 5.05 11.99 12.68
N ARG A 4 5.00 12.27 14.00
CA ARG A 4 5.29 13.60 14.54
C ARG A 4 6.68 14.03 14.09
N LYS A 5 6.82 15.26 13.61
CA LYS A 5 8.11 15.83 13.18
C LYS A 5 9.05 15.84 14.39
N VAL A 6 10.24 15.25 14.24
CA VAL A 6 11.25 15.19 15.29
C VAL A 6 12.25 16.32 15.08
N THR A 7 12.56 17.08 16.13
CA THR A 7 13.62 18.09 16.10
C THR A 7 14.82 17.58 16.90
N TYR A 8 15.93 17.34 16.21
CA TYR A 8 17.18 17.00 16.89
C TYR A 8 17.95 18.26 17.26
N ILE A 9 18.47 18.28 18.47
CA ILE A 9 19.34 19.36 18.98
C ILE A 9 20.75 18.79 19.06
N ILE A 10 21.64 19.33 18.23
CA ILE A 10 22.96 18.73 17.96
C ILE A 10 24.01 19.84 17.97
N GLY A 11 25.10 19.60 18.70
CA GLY A 11 26.29 20.45 18.64
C GLY A 11 27.31 19.95 17.61
N HIS A 12 28.56 20.42 17.70
CA HIS A 12 29.56 20.11 16.67
C HIS A 12 29.92 18.62 16.60
N ARG A 13 30.48 18.23 15.45
CA ARG A 13 30.83 16.86 15.05
C ARG A 13 31.84 16.20 15.97
N ASN A 14 32.68 16.98 16.64
CA ASN A 14 33.68 16.50 17.60
C ASN A 14 33.28 16.93 19.03
N PRO A 15 32.16 16.42 19.58
CA PRO A 15 31.46 17.01 20.71
C PRO A 15 32.35 17.13 21.95
N ASP A 16 32.40 18.34 22.49
CA ASP A 16 32.98 18.64 23.79
C ASP A 16 31.89 18.68 24.87
N THR A 17 32.24 19.14 26.07
CA THR A 17 31.28 19.20 27.19
C THR A 17 30.18 20.23 26.90
N ASP A 18 30.54 21.36 26.29
CA ASP A 18 29.66 22.51 26.11
C ASP A 18 28.60 22.22 25.05
N SER A 19 29.02 21.65 23.92
CA SER A 19 28.16 21.14 22.86
C SER A 19 27.13 20.12 23.37
N VAL A 20 27.55 19.15 24.19
CA VAL A 20 26.69 18.09 24.71
C VAL A 20 25.75 18.60 25.81
N ALA A 21 26.25 19.41 26.73
CA ALA A 21 25.46 20.01 27.80
C ALA A 21 24.40 20.96 27.23
N SER A 22 24.77 21.76 26.23
CA SER A 22 23.85 22.68 25.54
C SER A 22 22.74 21.92 24.82
N ALA A 23 23.06 20.81 24.14
CA ALA A 23 22.05 20.00 23.47
C ALA A 23 21.02 19.42 24.45
N ILE A 24 21.48 18.88 25.59
CA ILE A 24 20.61 18.33 26.64
C ILE A 24 19.77 19.44 27.28
N ALA A 25 20.41 20.54 27.70
CA ALA A 25 19.72 21.64 28.38
C ALA A 25 18.66 22.27 27.48
N TYR A 26 18.98 22.49 26.20
CA TYR A 26 18.03 23.09 25.27
C TYR A 26 16.89 22.14 24.89
N ALA A 27 17.13 20.82 24.85
CA ALA A 27 16.05 19.84 24.68
C ALA A 27 15.05 19.90 25.83
N VAL A 28 15.55 19.95 27.08
CA VAL A 28 14.70 20.10 28.27
C VAL A 28 13.95 21.44 28.26
N PHE A 29 14.60 22.52 27.83
CA PHE A 29 13.95 23.82 27.70
C PHE A 29 12.83 23.79 26.66
N LYS A 30 13.08 23.19 25.48
CA LYS A 30 12.08 23.10 24.41
C LYS A 30 10.90 22.22 24.76
N ASP A 31 11.15 21.08 25.38
CA ASP A 31 10.09 20.19 25.89
C ASP A 31 9.13 20.89 26.87
N ARG A 32 9.62 21.91 27.60
CA ARG A 32 8.81 22.71 28.54
C ARG A 32 8.17 23.96 27.94
N THR A 33 8.66 24.43 26.80
CA THR A 33 8.26 25.73 26.23
C THR A 33 7.56 25.62 24.89
N GLU A 34 7.61 24.47 24.22
CA GLU A 34 7.05 24.26 22.89
C GLU A 34 6.47 22.84 22.76
N GLU A 35 5.30 22.72 22.13
CA GLU A 35 4.78 21.41 21.76
C GLU A 35 5.60 20.80 20.62
N GLY A 36 6.12 19.59 20.80
CA GLY A 36 6.92 18.91 19.78
C GLY A 36 7.65 17.69 20.32
N VAL A 37 8.56 17.14 19.52
CA VAL A 37 9.48 16.08 19.95
C VAL A 37 10.90 16.63 19.79
N PHE A 38 11.52 17.01 20.90
CA PHE A 38 12.87 17.58 20.93
C PHE A 38 13.84 16.58 21.56
N LEU A 39 14.79 16.09 20.77
CA LEU A 39 15.73 15.06 21.21
C LEU A 39 17.16 15.59 21.19
N PRO A 40 17.90 15.52 22.32
CA PRO A 40 19.32 15.83 22.29
C PRO A 40 20.05 14.69 21.56
N ALA A 41 20.96 15.06 20.67
CA ALA A 41 21.79 14.11 19.94
C ALA A 41 23.24 14.59 19.85
N ARG A 42 24.15 13.65 19.61
CA ARG A 42 25.58 13.89 19.42
C ARG A 42 26.02 13.40 18.05
N ALA A 43 26.87 14.18 17.40
CA ALA A 43 27.41 13.89 16.07
C ALA A 43 28.73 13.11 16.08
N GLY A 44 29.34 12.94 17.26
CA GLY A 44 30.62 12.24 17.43
C GLY A 44 30.70 11.43 18.72
N LYS A 45 31.86 10.80 18.94
CA LYS A 45 32.18 10.08 20.18
C LYS A 45 32.37 11.08 21.31
N LEU A 46 31.82 10.78 22.49
CA LEU A 46 32.04 11.59 23.68
C LEU A 46 33.51 11.51 24.12
N ASN A 47 34.06 12.63 24.56
CA ASN A 47 35.35 12.62 25.23
C ASN A 47 35.21 12.08 26.67
N PRO A 48 36.30 11.58 27.30
CA PRO A 48 36.23 10.99 28.64
C PRO A 48 35.72 11.94 29.72
N GLN A 49 35.98 13.24 29.60
CA GLN A 49 35.51 14.25 30.54
C GLN A 49 33.98 14.38 30.49
N THR A 50 33.41 14.48 29.29
CA THR A 50 31.96 14.55 29.09
C THR A 50 31.27 13.27 29.59
N GLU A 51 31.81 12.09 29.27
CA GLU A 51 31.29 10.81 29.79
C GLU A 51 31.33 10.75 31.32
N TYR A 52 32.45 11.15 31.93
CA TYR A 52 32.59 11.21 33.38
C TYR A 52 31.54 12.13 34.02
N ILE A 53 31.34 13.33 33.46
CA ILE A 53 30.37 14.30 33.97
C ILE A 53 28.96 13.71 33.90
N LEU A 54 28.54 13.20 32.73
CA LEU A 54 27.20 12.62 32.52
C LEU A 54 26.93 11.47 33.49
N ASN A 55 27.90 10.56 33.66
CA ASN A 55 27.80 9.45 34.60
C ASN A 55 27.70 9.92 36.05
N LYS A 56 28.50 10.93 36.43
CA LYS A 56 28.51 11.47 37.80
C LYS A 56 27.16 12.11 38.17
N ILE A 57 26.48 12.74 37.22
CA ILE A 57 25.18 13.40 37.44
C ILE A 57 23.99 12.51 37.08
N GLY A 58 24.22 11.28 36.61
CA GLY A 58 23.16 10.32 36.28
C GLY A 58 22.33 10.69 35.04
N VAL A 59 22.87 11.50 34.12
CA VAL A 59 22.18 11.89 32.88
C VAL A 59 22.62 10.96 31.74
N PRO A 60 21.70 10.34 31.00
CA PRO A 60 22.06 9.46 29.89
C PRO A 60 22.73 10.24 28.76
N ALA A 61 23.70 9.60 28.11
CA ALA A 61 24.33 10.15 26.92
C ALA A 61 23.30 10.37 25.79
N PRO A 62 23.36 11.51 25.08
CA PRO A 62 22.51 11.74 23.91
C PRO A 62 22.67 10.67 22.83
N GLU A 63 21.61 10.50 22.01
CA GLU A 63 21.61 9.57 20.89
C GLU A 63 22.76 9.90 19.92
N PHE A 64 23.45 8.86 19.44
CA PHE A 64 24.50 9.06 18.44
C PHE A 64 23.90 9.10 17.03
N ILE A 65 24.05 10.25 16.37
CA ILE A 65 23.67 10.44 14.97
C ILE A 65 24.97 10.59 14.17
N ASN A 66 25.38 9.49 13.53
CA ASN A 66 26.60 9.45 12.75
C ASN A 66 26.50 10.27 11.45
N ASP A 67 25.31 10.30 10.84
CA ASP A 67 25.02 11.04 9.63
C ASP A 67 23.52 11.36 9.56
N LEU A 68 23.20 12.45 8.91
CA LEU A 68 21.86 12.84 8.51
C LEU A 68 21.66 12.62 7.00
N ILE A 69 22.32 11.64 6.36
CA ILE A 69 22.03 11.37 4.95
C ILE A 69 20.54 11.03 4.79
N PRO A 70 19.80 11.66 3.85
CA PRO A 70 18.39 11.40 3.62
C PRO A 70 18.10 9.91 3.44
N LYS A 71 17.29 9.34 4.32
CA LYS A 71 16.89 7.92 4.35
C LYS A 71 15.39 7.78 4.08
N VAL A 72 14.97 6.63 3.54
CA VAL A 72 13.56 6.32 3.23
C VAL A 72 12.63 6.65 4.40
N GLU A 73 13.02 6.30 5.62
CA GLU A 73 12.18 6.48 6.81
C GLU A 73 11.83 7.94 7.13
N PHE A 74 12.60 8.91 6.61
CA PHE A 74 12.35 10.34 6.85
C PHE A 74 11.28 10.93 5.94
N TYR A 75 10.92 10.21 4.88
CA TYR A 75 9.95 10.67 3.87
C TYR A 75 8.76 9.72 3.71
N MET A 76 8.90 8.43 4.03
CA MET A 76 7.85 7.44 3.78
C MET A 76 6.55 7.75 4.54
N THR A 77 5.43 7.33 3.95
CA THR A 77 4.14 7.28 4.64
C THR A 77 4.02 5.95 5.39
N ALA A 78 3.74 6.03 6.70
CA ALA A 78 3.53 4.88 7.58
C ALA A 78 2.48 5.19 8.67
N PRO A 79 1.56 4.26 9.00
CA PRO A 79 1.34 2.98 8.31
C PRO A 79 0.79 3.20 6.89
N ALA A 80 1.04 2.26 6.00
CA ALA A 80 0.45 2.25 4.66
C ALA A 80 -0.92 1.54 4.67
N ASP A 81 -1.83 2.00 3.81
CA ASP A 81 -3.02 1.24 3.45
C ASP A 81 -2.59 0.03 2.62
N THR A 82 -3.19 -1.14 2.88
CA THR A 82 -2.79 -2.42 2.29
C THR A 82 -3.97 -3.28 1.91
N LEU A 83 -3.73 -4.24 1.01
CA LEU A 83 -4.68 -5.27 0.60
C LEU A 83 -4.21 -6.64 1.12
N GLY A 84 -5.16 -7.46 1.57
CA GLY A 84 -4.91 -8.88 1.81
C GLY A 84 -4.78 -9.63 0.49
N ASP A 85 -3.98 -10.69 0.45
CA ASP A 85 -3.82 -11.56 -0.71
C ASP A 85 -5.11 -12.33 -1.09
N ASP A 86 -6.03 -12.51 -0.14
CA ASP A 86 -7.35 -13.10 -0.33
C ASP A 86 -8.44 -12.09 -0.77
N THR A 87 -8.08 -10.82 -0.94
CA THR A 87 -9.00 -9.76 -1.36
C THR A 87 -9.41 -9.97 -2.82
N SER A 88 -10.67 -9.72 -3.15
CA SER A 88 -11.10 -9.73 -4.55
C SER A 88 -10.55 -8.55 -5.31
N LEU A 89 -10.28 -8.73 -6.59
CA LEU A 89 -9.82 -7.67 -7.46
C LEU A 89 -10.81 -6.49 -7.50
N TRP A 90 -12.11 -6.77 -7.45
CA TRP A 90 -13.14 -5.73 -7.34
C TRP A 90 -12.96 -4.88 -6.07
N MET A 91 -12.93 -5.49 -4.89
CA MET A 91 -12.74 -4.76 -3.63
C MET A 91 -11.41 -4.00 -3.61
N ALA A 92 -10.35 -4.61 -4.15
CA ALA A 92 -9.05 -3.99 -4.23
C ALA A 92 -9.04 -2.72 -5.10
N LEU A 93 -9.78 -2.72 -6.22
CA LEU A 93 -9.94 -1.53 -7.06
C LEU A 93 -10.79 -0.46 -6.38
N GLN A 94 -11.84 -0.85 -5.66
CA GLN A 94 -12.63 0.09 -4.87
C GLN A 94 -11.79 0.77 -3.80
N GLU A 95 -10.91 0.03 -3.11
CA GLU A 95 -10.03 0.64 -2.10
C GLU A 95 -8.98 1.55 -2.76
N LEU A 96 -8.45 1.21 -3.94
CA LEU A 96 -7.53 2.06 -4.69
C LEU A 96 -8.19 3.39 -5.09
N GLU A 97 -9.44 3.35 -5.57
CA GLU A 97 -10.22 4.54 -5.93
C GLU A 97 -10.56 5.39 -4.69
N LYS A 98 -11.06 4.75 -3.63
CA LYS A 98 -11.47 5.40 -2.38
C LYS A 98 -10.31 6.11 -1.69
N THR A 99 -9.13 5.50 -1.67
CA THR A 99 -7.94 6.08 -1.03
C THR A 99 -7.26 7.13 -1.90
N GLY A 100 -7.49 7.10 -3.22
CA GLY A 100 -6.79 7.96 -4.18
C GLY A 100 -5.30 7.61 -4.34
N HIS A 101 -4.85 6.49 -3.78
CA HIS A 101 -3.46 6.04 -3.89
C HIS A 101 -3.16 5.57 -5.31
N LYS A 102 -1.93 5.77 -5.77
CA LYS A 102 -1.47 5.26 -7.08
C LYS A 102 -1.17 3.76 -7.06
N MET A 103 -0.98 3.21 -5.86
CA MET A 103 -0.57 1.84 -5.62
C MET A 103 -0.98 1.42 -4.22
N LEU A 104 -1.44 0.19 -4.08
CA LEU A 104 -1.68 -0.47 -2.79
C LEU A 104 -0.80 -1.73 -2.67
N PRO A 105 0.03 -1.85 -1.63
CA PRO A 105 0.75 -3.08 -1.35
C PRO A 105 -0.20 -4.23 -1.03
N VAL A 106 0.11 -5.42 -1.52
CA VAL A 106 -0.54 -6.68 -1.17
C VAL A 106 0.33 -7.42 -0.17
N VAL A 107 -0.28 -7.83 0.94
CA VAL A 107 0.39 -8.52 2.05
C VAL A 107 -0.26 -9.86 2.35
N GLY A 108 0.53 -10.81 2.84
CA GLY A 108 0.02 -12.05 3.41
C GLY A 108 -0.58 -11.84 4.81
N SER A 109 -1.15 -12.90 5.37
CA SER A 109 -1.72 -12.90 6.73
C SER A 109 -0.70 -12.60 7.83
N ASP A 110 0.59 -12.85 7.57
CA ASP A 110 1.74 -12.52 8.43
C ASP A 110 2.28 -11.09 8.22
N ARG A 111 1.61 -10.28 7.38
CA ARG A 111 2.07 -8.94 6.92
C ARG A 111 3.31 -8.97 6.03
N ALA A 112 3.77 -10.12 5.57
CA ALA A 112 4.85 -10.20 4.60
C ALA A 112 4.42 -9.55 3.29
N TYR A 113 5.26 -8.68 2.75
CA TYR A 113 5.02 -8.04 1.46
C TYR A 113 5.09 -9.08 0.33
N LYS A 114 4.01 -9.16 -0.47
CA LYS A 114 3.93 -10.08 -1.63
C LYS A 114 4.11 -9.39 -2.97
N GLY A 115 3.67 -8.13 -3.08
CA GLY A 115 3.69 -7.38 -4.33
C GLY A 115 2.78 -6.16 -4.23
N ALA A 116 2.48 -5.52 -5.35
CA ALA A 116 1.64 -4.31 -5.35
C ALA A 116 0.56 -4.33 -6.44
N LEU A 117 -0.63 -3.81 -6.11
CA LEU A 117 -1.66 -3.49 -7.08
C LEU A 117 -1.54 -2.03 -7.51
N HIS A 118 -1.54 -1.78 -8.82
CA HIS A 118 -1.67 -0.45 -9.40
C HIS A 118 -2.40 -0.54 -10.75
N TYR A 119 -2.94 0.59 -11.25
CA TYR A 119 -3.77 0.60 -12.47
C TYR A 119 -3.13 -0.06 -13.69
N ASN A 120 -1.81 0.10 -13.88
CA ASN A 120 -1.12 -0.54 -15.00
C ASN A 120 -1.04 -2.08 -14.87
N ALA A 121 -0.86 -2.61 -13.65
CA ALA A 121 -0.86 -4.07 -13.42
C ALA A 121 -2.26 -4.64 -13.66
N PHE A 122 -3.28 -3.94 -13.15
CA PHE A 122 -4.68 -4.23 -13.44
C PHE A 122 -4.99 -4.23 -14.94
N ALA A 123 -4.62 -3.17 -15.67
CA ALA A 123 -4.88 -3.06 -17.10
C ALA A 123 -4.21 -4.19 -17.89
N ARG A 124 -2.94 -4.51 -17.57
CA ARG A 124 -2.21 -5.64 -18.17
C ARG A 124 -2.89 -6.98 -17.89
N ASN A 125 -3.44 -7.19 -16.69
CA ASN A 125 -4.20 -8.38 -16.36
C ASN A 125 -5.48 -8.45 -17.22
N MET A 126 -6.23 -7.35 -17.30
CA MET A 126 -7.51 -7.29 -18.02
C MET A 126 -7.37 -7.55 -19.53
N MET A 127 -6.31 -7.03 -20.16
CA MET A 127 -6.03 -7.27 -21.58
C MET A 127 -5.90 -8.75 -21.94
N GLN A 128 -5.58 -9.63 -20.99
CA GLN A 128 -5.44 -11.06 -21.24
C GLN A 128 -6.79 -11.77 -21.44
N TYR A 129 -7.88 -11.21 -20.92
CA TYR A 129 -9.23 -11.80 -21.02
C TYR A 129 -9.99 -11.30 -22.26
N ILE A 130 -9.62 -10.13 -22.78
CA ILE A 130 -10.30 -9.48 -23.92
C ILE A 130 -9.59 -9.79 -25.26
N SER A 131 -8.47 -10.52 -25.22
CA SER A 131 -7.70 -10.84 -26.43
C SER A 131 -8.47 -11.77 -27.39
N PRO A 132 -8.72 -11.35 -28.65
CA PRO A 132 -9.47 -12.15 -29.62
C PRO A 132 -8.73 -13.42 -30.06
N LYS A 133 -7.43 -13.54 -29.77
CA LYS A 133 -6.60 -14.70 -30.15
C LYS A 133 -6.71 -15.86 -29.17
N GLN A 134 -7.10 -15.62 -27.92
CA GLN A 134 -7.22 -16.64 -26.87
C GLN A 134 -8.30 -16.24 -25.86
N ILE A 135 -9.37 -17.03 -25.77
CA ILE A 135 -10.38 -16.83 -24.73
C ILE A 135 -9.87 -17.49 -23.45
N LYS A 136 -9.15 -16.71 -22.62
CA LYS A 136 -8.63 -17.21 -21.34
C LYS A 136 -9.76 -17.44 -20.33
N LYS A 137 -9.59 -18.46 -19.49
CA LYS A 137 -10.45 -18.69 -18.33
C LYS A 137 -10.18 -17.66 -17.25
N ILE A 138 -11.22 -17.30 -16.49
CA ILE A 138 -11.14 -16.31 -15.41
C ILE A 138 -11.08 -17.07 -14.08
N PRO A 139 -9.96 -17.03 -13.34
CA PRO A 139 -9.88 -17.65 -12.03
C PRO A 139 -10.81 -16.93 -11.06
N THR A 140 -11.83 -17.60 -10.54
CA THR A 140 -12.84 -16.97 -9.68
C THR A 140 -13.37 -17.94 -8.64
N SER A 141 -14.18 -17.42 -7.72
CA SER A 141 -14.97 -18.19 -6.75
C SER A 141 -16.39 -17.63 -6.70
N LEU A 142 -17.32 -18.35 -6.06
CA LEU A 142 -18.67 -17.82 -5.87
C LEU A 142 -18.64 -16.53 -5.05
N ARG A 143 -17.78 -16.45 -4.03
CA ARG A 143 -17.55 -15.24 -3.22
C ARG A 143 -17.15 -14.06 -4.11
N TYR A 144 -16.13 -14.23 -4.94
CA TYR A 144 -15.63 -13.14 -5.79
C TYR A 144 -16.63 -12.68 -6.84
N LEU A 145 -17.40 -13.60 -7.42
CA LEU A 145 -18.50 -13.26 -8.30
C LEU A 145 -19.57 -12.45 -7.57
N ALA A 146 -19.98 -12.88 -6.38
CA ALA A 146 -20.99 -12.19 -5.59
C ALA A 146 -20.55 -10.76 -5.22
N GLU A 147 -19.29 -10.60 -4.77
CA GLU A 147 -18.71 -9.30 -4.43
C GLU A 147 -18.65 -8.36 -5.65
N ALA A 148 -18.11 -8.82 -6.78
CA ALA A 148 -17.96 -8.01 -7.98
C ALA A 148 -19.31 -7.61 -8.60
N LEU A 149 -20.29 -8.51 -8.55
CA LEU A 149 -21.60 -8.31 -9.16
C LEU A 149 -22.61 -7.64 -8.23
N HIS A 150 -22.22 -7.34 -6.98
CA HIS A 150 -23.13 -6.96 -5.90
C HIS A 150 -24.35 -7.90 -5.83
N ALA A 151 -24.09 -9.20 -5.99
CA ALA A 151 -25.13 -10.19 -6.16
C ALA A 151 -25.52 -10.84 -4.83
N GLU A 152 -26.81 -11.13 -4.69
CA GLU A 152 -27.32 -11.99 -3.65
C GLU A 152 -26.95 -13.46 -3.97
N VAL A 153 -26.47 -14.19 -2.96
CA VAL A 153 -26.18 -15.62 -3.07
C VAL A 153 -27.44 -16.40 -2.70
N VAL A 154 -28.16 -16.89 -3.71
CA VAL A 154 -29.42 -17.63 -3.49
C VAL A 154 -29.15 -19.12 -3.25
N LEU A 155 -28.21 -19.70 -4.00
CA LEU A 155 -27.71 -21.06 -3.76
C LEU A 155 -26.20 -21.08 -3.80
N GLU A 156 -25.62 -21.79 -2.83
CA GLU A 156 -24.19 -21.85 -2.63
C GLU A 156 -23.67 -23.29 -2.74
N ARG A 157 -22.71 -23.48 -3.65
CA ARG A 157 -21.77 -24.60 -3.64
C ARG A 157 -20.35 -24.04 -3.54
N GLU A 158 -19.62 -24.48 -2.53
CA GLU A 158 -18.16 -24.26 -2.40
C GLU A 158 -17.74 -22.79 -2.54
N ARG A 159 -18.27 -21.94 -1.65
CA ARG A 159 -18.20 -20.47 -1.72
C ARG A 159 -16.84 -19.90 -2.09
N ASN A 160 -15.79 -20.42 -1.43
CA ASN A 160 -14.42 -19.90 -1.49
C ASN A 160 -13.52 -20.70 -2.43
N THR A 161 -13.99 -21.81 -3.00
CA THR A 161 -13.16 -22.63 -3.90
C THR A 161 -12.92 -21.89 -5.19
N ILE A 162 -11.65 -21.65 -5.50
CA ILE A 162 -11.23 -21.02 -6.76
C ILE A 162 -11.28 -22.05 -7.89
N PHE A 163 -11.87 -21.67 -9.01
CA PHE A 163 -11.91 -22.46 -10.24
C PHE A 163 -11.64 -21.57 -11.47
N GLU A 164 -11.11 -22.16 -12.53
CA GLU A 164 -10.87 -21.47 -13.80
C GLU A 164 -12.19 -21.41 -14.58
N SER A 165 -12.83 -20.25 -14.59
CA SER A 165 -14.18 -20.09 -15.11
C SER A 165 -14.26 -19.78 -16.60
N ARG A 166 -15.27 -20.35 -17.24
CA ARG A 166 -15.73 -19.94 -18.57
C ARG A 166 -17.00 -19.11 -18.45
N MET A 167 -16.94 -17.82 -18.79
CA MET A 167 -18.10 -16.94 -18.77
C MET A 167 -18.89 -17.05 -20.09
N LEU A 168 -20.16 -17.43 -20.03
CA LEU A 168 -21.07 -17.45 -21.16
C LEU A 168 -22.24 -16.51 -20.93
N VAL A 169 -22.51 -15.63 -21.89
CA VAL A 169 -23.70 -14.77 -21.89
C VAL A 169 -24.79 -15.44 -22.71
N ALA A 170 -25.90 -15.77 -22.06
CA ALA A 170 -27.06 -16.38 -22.67
C ALA A 170 -27.92 -15.33 -23.41
N ALA A 171 -27.41 -14.83 -24.53
CA ALA A 171 -28.11 -13.85 -25.37
C ALA A 171 -28.85 -14.48 -26.58
N MET A 172 -28.46 -15.71 -26.95
CA MET A 172 -29.00 -16.45 -28.09
C MET A 172 -30.28 -17.20 -27.73
N GLU A 173 -31.00 -17.68 -28.74
CA GLU A 173 -32.07 -18.66 -28.56
C GLU A 173 -31.57 -19.97 -27.93
N LYS A 174 -32.48 -20.69 -27.28
CA LYS A 174 -32.18 -21.85 -26.43
C LYS A 174 -31.33 -22.90 -27.16
N GLU A 175 -31.70 -23.27 -28.37
CA GLU A 175 -31.03 -24.31 -29.16
C GLU A 175 -29.61 -23.90 -29.53
N ALA A 176 -29.44 -22.64 -29.95
CA ALA A 176 -28.14 -22.07 -30.25
C ALA A 176 -27.27 -21.99 -28.99
N PHE A 177 -27.81 -21.50 -27.87
CA PHE A 177 -27.10 -21.44 -26.60
C PHE A 177 -26.69 -22.83 -26.09
N CYS A 178 -27.55 -23.85 -26.23
CA CYS A 178 -27.23 -25.24 -25.91
C CYS A 178 -25.96 -25.69 -26.63
N ALA A 179 -25.88 -25.45 -27.95
CA ALA A 179 -24.72 -25.81 -28.75
C ALA A 179 -23.42 -25.09 -28.35
N TYR A 180 -23.50 -23.90 -27.73
CA TYR A 180 -22.34 -23.22 -27.14
C TYR A 180 -21.98 -23.80 -25.78
N LEU A 181 -22.97 -24.05 -24.93
CA LEU A 181 -22.77 -24.60 -23.59
C LEU A 181 -22.19 -26.02 -23.63
N ASP A 182 -22.66 -26.87 -24.55
CA ASP A 182 -22.23 -28.26 -24.69
C ASP A 182 -20.76 -28.40 -25.15
N LYS A 183 -20.13 -27.31 -25.62
CA LYS A 183 -18.70 -27.26 -25.95
C LYS A 183 -17.80 -26.99 -24.74
N GLU A 184 -18.38 -26.58 -23.63
CA GLU A 184 -17.66 -26.13 -22.45
C GLU A 184 -17.85 -27.13 -21.29
N ARG A 185 -16.92 -27.11 -20.34
CA ARG A 185 -17.01 -27.92 -19.14
C ARG A 185 -18.03 -27.31 -18.18
N ALA A 186 -19.14 -28.00 -17.94
CA ALA A 186 -20.22 -27.47 -17.09
C ALA A 186 -19.73 -27.09 -15.68
N ASP A 187 -18.88 -27.90 -15.06
CA ASP A 187 -18.30 -27.68 -13.72
C ASP A 187 -17.38 -26.45 -13.62
N GLU A 188 -16.97 -25.87 -14.75
CA GLU A 188 -16.18 -24.65 -14.86
C GLU A 188 -16.97 -23.48 -15.46
N THR A 189 -18.20 -23.72 -15.93
CA THR A 189 -18.97 -22.73 -16.71
C THR A 189 -19.82 -21.85 -15.80
N VAL A 190 -19.73 -20.54 -16.03
CA VAL A 190 -20.56 -19.52 -15.40
C VAL A 190 -21.47 -18.93 -16.47
N VAL A 191 -22.78 -19.06 -16.29
CA VAL A 191 -23.79 -18.55 -17.24
C VAL A 191 -24.38 -17.26 -16.71
N ILE A 192 -24.38 -16.21 -17.52
CA ILE A 192 -25.03 -14.93 -17.25
C ILE A 192 -26.30 -14.85 -18.11
N VAL A 193 -27.47 -14.80 -17.46
CA VAL A 193 -28.77 -14.83 -18.12
C VAL A 193 -29.73 -13.84 -17.48
N GLY A 194 -30.65 -13.30 -18.28
CA GLY A 194 -31.78 -12.52 -17.75
C GLY A 194 -32.91 -13.43 -17.25
N ASN A 195 -34.15 -12.94 -17.36
CA ASN A 195 -35.35 -13.68 -16.97
C ASN A 195 -35.84 -14.66 -18.07
N ARG A 196 -34.94 -15.50 -18.59
CA ARG A 196 -35.27 -16.55 -19.58
C ARG A 196 -35.33 -17.91 -18.90
N ARG A 197 -36.54 -18.32 -18.51
CA ARG A 197 -36.80 -19.57 -17.77
C ARG A 197 -36.27 -20.82 -18.50
N ASP A 198 -36.46 -20.87 -19.82
CA ASP A 198 -36.01 -21.95 -20.70
C ASP A 198 -34.48 -22.14 -20.67
N VAL A 199 -33.74 -21.03 -20.66
CA VAL A 199 -32.27 -21.04 -20.61
C VAL A 199 -31.74 -21.27 -19.19
N GLN A 200 -32.42 -20.74 -18.17
CA GLN A 200 -32.11 -21.05 -16.76
C GLN A 200 -32.25 -22.56 -16.50
N ALA A 201 -33.36 -23.17 -16.92
CA ALA A 201 -33.61 -24.61 -16.80
C ALA A 201 -32.53 -25.44 -17.51
N LEU A 202 -32.20 -25.10 -18.77
CA LEU A 202 -31.15 -25.77 -19.53
C LEU A 202 -29.77 -25.69 -18.83
N SER A 203 -29.41 -24.51 -18.30
CA SER A 203 -28.14 -24.32 -17.58
C SER A 203 -28.08 -25.19 -16.32
N ILE A 204 -29.20 -25.28 -15.60
CA ILE A 204 -29.33 -26.12 -14.40
C ILE A 204 -29.22 -27.61 -14.76
N GLU A 205 -29.92 -28.04 -15.82
CA GLU A 205 -29.92 -29.43 -16.30
C GLU A 205 -28.49 -29.91 -16.62
N ARG A 206 -27.72 -29.05 -17.31
CA ARG A 206 -26.31 -29.29 -17.65
C ARG A 206 -25.36 -29.22 -16.45
N GLY A 207 -25.82 -28.72 -15.30
CA GLY A 207 -25.04 -28.70 -14.07
C GLY A 207 -23.93 -27.66 -14.06
N VAL A 208 -24.18 -26.47 -14.63
CA VAL A 208 -23.17 -25.40 -14.68
C VAL A 208 -22.62 -25.01 -13.31
N ARG A 209 -21.43 -24.41 -13.27
CA ARG A 209 -20.77 -24.04 -12.02
C ARG A 209 -21.59 -23.01 -11.23
N VAL A 210 -21.95 -21.93 -11.91
CA VAL A 210 -22.73 -20.81 -11.37
C VAL A 210 -23.71 -20.32 -12.45
N LEU A 211 -24.95 -20.05 -12.04
CA LEU A 211 -25.94 -19.34 -12.83
C LEU A 211 -26.16 -17.94 -12.24
N ILE A 212 -25.89 -16.90 -13.02
CA ILE A 212 -26.07 -15.50 -12.62
C ILE A 212 -27.32 -14.97 -13.31
N ILE A 213 -28.34 -14.64 -12.52
CA ILE A 213 -29.56 -13.98 -12.99
C ILE A 213 -29.38 -12.46 -12.89
N THR A 214 -29.60 -11.76 -13.99
CA THR A 214 -29.42 -10.31 -14.11
C THR A 214 -30.72 -9.54 -13.91
N GLY A 215 -30.61 -8.25 -13.56
CA GLY A 215 -31.74 -7.34 -13.41
C GLY A 215 -32.56 -7.53 -12.12
N GLY A 216 -31.98 -8.15 -11.09
CA GLY A 216 -32.61 -8.33 -9.78
C GLY A 216 -33.85 -9.22 -9.79
N LYS A 217 -33.99 -10.11 -10.79
CA LYS A 217 -35.13 -11.01 -10.91
C LYS A 217 -34.90 -12.27 -10.10
N ALA A 218 -35.90 -12.66 -9.31
CA ALA A 218 -35.88 -13.91 -8.58
C ALA A 218 -36.04 -15.11 -9.53
N MET A 219 -35.44 -16.24 -9.15
CA MET A 219 -35.67 -17.53 -9.80
C MET A 219 -37.00 -18.13 -9.34
N GLU A 220 -37.70 -18.82 -10.22
CA GLU A 220 -38.89 -19.61 -9.87
C GLU A 220 -38.53 -20.77 -8.91
N ALA A 221 -39.44 -21.11 -8.01
CA ALA A 221 -39.18 -22.04 -6.91
C ALA A 221 -38.85 -23.46 -7.38
N ASP A 222 -39.49 -23.93 -8.45
CA ASP A 222 -39.25 -25.23 -9.05
C ASP A 222 -37.84 -25.33 -9.67
N LEU A 223 -37.40 -24.31 -10.41
CA LEU A 223 -36.03 -24.22 -10.93
C LEU A 223 -35.00 -24.14 -9.80
N LEU A 224 -35.33 -23.44 -8.72
CA LEU A 224 -34.45 -23.35 -7.56
C LEU A 224 -34.25 -24.70 -6.88
N GLU A 225 -35.30 -25.50 -6.76
CA GLU A 225 -35.22 -26.87 -6.25
C GLU A 225 -34.36 -27.77 -7.15
N GLU A 226 -34.54 -27.69 -8.47
CA GLU A 226 -33.71 -28.42 -9.43
C GLU A 226 -32.24 -27.98 -9.37
N ALA A 227 -31.97 -26.68 -9.27
CA ALA A 227 -30.62 -26.15 -9.08
C ALA A 227 -29.97 -26.70 -7.81
N ARG A 228 -30.73 -26.81 -6.71
CA ARG A 228 -30.27 -27.41 -5.47
C ARG A 228 -29.91 -28.89 -5.64
N LYS A 229 -30.78 -29.68 -6.29
CA LYS A 229 -30.53 -31.11 -6.57
C LYS A 229 -29.28 -31.31 -7.44
N LYS A 230 -29.08 -30.46 -8.45
CA LYS A 230 -27.93 -30.47 -9.37
C LYS A 230 -26.68 -29.80 -8.80
N ARG A 231 -26.77 -29.22 -7.60
CA ARG A 231 -25.69 -28.46 -6.92
C ARG A 231 -25.16 -27.29 -7.76
N VAL A 232 -26.03 -26.61 -8.50
CA VAL A 232 -25.71 -25.40 -9.27
C VAL A 232 -25.80 -24.20 -8.33
N SER A 233 -24.74 -23.40 -8.24
CA SER A 233 -24.79 -22.14 -7.47
C SER A 233 -25.63 -21.11 -8.23
N VAL A 234 -26.41 -20.30 -7.52
CA VAL A 234 -27.27 -19.27 -8.11
C VAL A 234 -26.97 -17.92 -7.47
N LEU A 235 -26.65 -16.94 -8.31
CA LEU A 235 -26.46 -15.54 -7.94
C LEU A 235 -27.52 -14.68 -8.59
N VAL A 236 -28.03 -13.68 -7.87
CA VAL A 236 -28.93 -12.66 -8.44
C VAL A 236 -28.24 -11.30 -8.36
N SER A 237 -27.85 -10.75 -9.50
CA SER A 237 -27.25 -9.42 -9.59
C SER A 237 -28.32 -8.36 -9.87
N PRO A 238 -28.28 -7.19 -9.20
CA PRO A 238 -29.18 -6.08 -9.49
C PRO A 238 -28.91 -5.45 -10.87
N TYR A 239 -27.76 -5.74 -11.49
CA TYR A 239 -27.35 -5.12 -12.74
C TYR A 239 -27.88 -5.85 -13.96
N GLY A 240 -28.11 -5.12 -15.05
CA GLY A 240 -28.43 -5.72 -16.35
C GLY A 240 -27.24 -6.46 -16.97
N THR A 241 -27.51 -7.28 -17.99
CA THR A 241 -26.55 -8.24 -18.58
C THR A 241 -25.22 -7.62 -18.98
N ALA A 242 -25.19 -6.48 -19.67
CA ALA A 242 -23.94 -5.86 -20.10
C ALA A 242 -23.02 -5.50 -18.92
N ARG A 243 -23.57 -4.83 -17.89
CA ARG A 243 -22.81 -4.43 -16.70
C ARG A 243 -22.39 -5.63 -15.86
N ALA A 244 -23.27 -6.62 -15.69
CA ALA A 244 -22.94 -7.87 -15.02
C ALA A 244 -21.78 -8.60 -15.73
N SER A 245 -21.81 -8.69 -17.06
CA SER A 245 -20.71 -9.31 -17.82
C SER A 245 -19.38 -8.60 -17.64
N TRP A 246 -19.36 -7.25 -17.60
CA TRP A 246 -18.12 -6.52 -17.35
C TRP A 246 -17.59 -6.70 -15.93
N LEU A 247 -18.47 -6.59 -14.94
CA LEU A 247 -18.10 -6.77 -13.53
C LEU A 247 -17.64 -8.20 -13.23
N ALA A 248 -18.20 -9.21 -13.89
CA ALA A 248 -17.77 -10.60 -13.75
C ALA A 248 -16.28 -10.78 -14.12
N MET A 249 -15.72 -9.95 -15.01
CA MET A 249 -14.28 -10.00 -15.33
C MET A 249 -13.39 -9.53 -14.16
N TYR A 250 -13.95 -8.80 -13.19
CA TYR A 250 -13.26 -8.34 -11.98
C TYR A 250 -13.42 -9.31 -10.80
N SER A 251 -14.04 -10.47 -11.01
CA SER A 251 -14.25 -11.50 -9.98
C SER A 251 -13.02 -12.38 -9.73
N SER A 252 -11.82 -11.90 -10.02
CA SER A 252 -10.58 -12.63 -9.77
C SER A 252 -10.02 -12.32 -8.38
N PRO A 253 -9.24 -13.22 -7.76
CA PRO A 253 -8.40 -12.84 -6.62
C PRO A 253 -7.42 -11.75 -7.02
N VAL A 254 -7.09 -10.84 -6.09
CA VAL A 254 -6.17 -9.73 -6.35
C VAL A 254 -4.80 -10.23 -6.83
N GLU A 255 -4.34 -11.39 -6.34
CA GLU A 255 -3.06 -12.03 -6.69
C GLU A 255 -2.82 -12.15 -8.21
N ARG A 256 -3.89 -12.22 -9.03
CA ARG A 256 -3.78 -12.30 -10.50
C ARG A 256 -3.42 -10.97 -11.16
N ALA A 257 -3.64 -9.86 -10.49
CA ALA A 257 -3.35 -8.51 -10.96
C ALA A 257 -2.19 -7.84 -10.20
N VAL A 258 -1.50 -8.58 -9.32
CA VAL A 258 -0.35 -8.08 -8.57
C VAL A 258 0.86 -7.94 -9.48
N ASP A 259 1.56 -6.80 -9.35
CA ASP A 259 2.92 -6.64 -9.86
C ASP A 259 3.92 -7.15 -8.83
N TYR A 260 4.46 -8.34 -9.11
CA TYR A 260 5.50 -8.99 -8.30
C TYR A 260 6.92 -8.46 -8.61
N SER A 261 7.09 -7.62 -9.65
CA SER A 261 8.39 -7.05 -10.01
C SER A 261 8.77 -5.82 -9.19
N LEU A 262 7.82 -5.29 -8.41
CA LEU A 262 8.03 -4.11 -7.58
C LEU A 262 8.76 -4.48 -6.28
N GLU A 263 10.09 -4.53 -6.36
CA GLU A 263 10.96 -4.80 -5.22
C GLU A 263 10.84 -3.72 -4.13
N PRO A 264 10.72 -4.10 -2.83
CA PRO A 264 10.64 -3.15 -1.74
C PRO A 264 12.00 -2.48 -1.46
N VAL A 265 11.98 -1.44 -0.64
CA VAL A 265 13.15 -0.78 -0.06
C VAL A 265 13.13 -0.91 1.46
N LYS A 266 14.27 -0.67 2.10
CA LYS A 266 14.39 -0.67 3.57
C LYS A 266 14.33 0.76 4.10
N MET A 267 13.88 0.91 5.34
CA MET A 267 13.82 2.20 6.06
C MET A 267 15.14 2.99 6.01
N ARG A 268 16.26 2.29 6.14
CA ARG A 268 17.61 2.88 6.21
C ARG A 268 18.28 3.08 4.84
N ASP A 269 17.59 2.73 3.74
CA ASP A 269 18.15 2.93 2.42
C ASP A 269 18.30 4.45 2.14
N PRO A 270 19.46 4.92 1.67
CA PRO A 270 19.63 6.30 1.28
C PRO A 270 18.75 6.66 0.08
N ILE A 271 18.09 7.82 0.14
CA ILE A 271 17.22 8.32 -0.94
C ILE A 271 17.96 8.39 -2.28
N ARG A 272 19.24 8.80 -2.28
CA ARG A 272 20.08 8.83 -3.48
C ARG A 272 20.19 7.48 -4.20
N LYS A 273 20.20 6.37 -3.45
CA LYS A 273 20.34 5.01 -4.02
C LYS A 273 19.04 4.49 -4.60
N ILE A 274 17.89 4.94 -4.09
CA ILE A 274 16.58 4.44 -4.51
C ILE A 274 15.87 5.37 -5.51
N LYS A 275 16.35 6.60 -5.69
CA LYS A 275 15.74 7.61 -6.58
C LYS A 275 15.56 7.12 -8.01
N GLU A 276 16.54 6.39 -8.54
CA GLU A 276 16.45 5.81 -9.89
C GLU A 276 15.37 4.72 -9.97
N ARG A 277 15.31 3.81 -8.98
CA ARG A 277 14.28 2.78 -8.88
C ARG A 277 12.88 3.40 -8.77
N LEU A 278 12.72 4.44 -7.97
CA LEU A 278 11.45 5.13 -7.80
C LEU A 278 10.98 5.83 -9.08
N ASN A 279 11.91 6.41 -9.84
CA ASN A 279 11.61 7.03 -11.13
C ASN A 279 11.26 6.01 -12.22
N LYS A 280 11.89 4.84 -12.18
CA LYS A 280 11.60 3.71 -13.09
C LYS A 280 10.32 2.97 -12.72
N SER A 281 9.89 3.03 -11.46
CA SER A 281 8.64 2.42 -11.00
C SER A 281 7.45 3.01 -11.73
N VAL A 282 6.60 2.13 -12.26
CA VAL A 282 5.39 2.50 -13.01
C VAL A 282 4.42 3.30 -12.15
N SER A 283 4.28 2.94 -10.88
CA SER A 283 3.41 3.62 -9.92
C SER A 283 4.03 4.89 -9.32
N ARG A 284 5.33 5.15 -9.57
CA ARG A 284 6.12 6.18 -8.87
C ARG A 284 6.08 6.01 -7.34
N CYS A 285 5.89 4.78 -6.89
CA CYS A 285 5.85 4.38 -5.50
C CYS A 285 6.74 3.14 -5.31
N LEU A 286 7.30 3.00 -4.11
CA LEU A 286 8.03 1.83 -3.66
C LEU A 286 7.50 1.39 -2.29
N PRO A 287 7.28 0.09 -2.06
CA PRO A 287 6.94 -0.44 -0.75
C PRO A 287 8.16 -0.38 0.18
N VAL A 288 7.92 -0.15 1.47
CA VAL A 288 8.96 -0.11 2.50
C VAL A 288 8.74 -1.25 3.49
N VAL A 289 9.78 -2.06 3.70
CA VAL A 289 9.74 -3.25 4.56
C VAL A 289 10.79 -3.22 5.67
N ASP A 290 10.57 -4.04 6.70
CA ASP A 290 11.51 -4.27 7.79
C ASP A 290 12.57 -5.34 7.44
N GLY A 291 13.37 -5.75 8.42
CA GLY A 291 14.37 -6.81 8.25
C GLY A 291 13.79 -8.19 7.97
N GLN A 292 12.52 -8.43 8.31
CA GLN A 292 11.79 -9.68 8.12
C GLN A 292 10.90 -9.67 6.86
N LYS A 293 10.96 -8.60 6.05
CA LYS A 293 10.10 -8.34 4.87
C LYS A 293 8.64 -8.07 5.20
N HIS A 294 8.30 -7.72 6.44
CA HIS A 294 6.98 -7.20 6.75
C HIS A 294 6.84 -5.77 6.22
N LEU A 295 5.68 -5.45 5.65
CA LEU A 295 5.41 -4.10 5.15
C LEU A 295 5.22 -3.12 6.32
N ILE A 296 5.98 -2.02 6.29
CA ILE A 296 5.89 -0.92 7.26
C ILE A 296 5.21 0.31 6.63
N GLY A 297 5.48 0.60 5.35
CA GLY A 297 5.06 1.83 4.73
C GLY A 297 5.20 1.84 3.21
N VAL A 298 4.96 3.00 2.61
CA VAL A 298 5.14 3.27 1.19
C VAL A 298 5.87 4.59 1.03
N LEU A 299 6.79 4.64 0.05
CA LEU A 299 7.45 5.86 -0.36
C LEU A 299 7.00 6.22 -1.77
N SER A 300 6.38 7.38 -1.96
CA SER A 300 6.06 7.93 -3.27
C SER A 300 7.10 8.96 -3.72
N GLN A 301 7.13 9.23 -5.02
CA GLN A 301 7.94 10.33 -5.57
C GLN A 301 7.53 11.69 -4.98
N GLY A 302 6.23 11.87 -4.69
CA GLY A 302 5.72 13.09 -4.07
C GLY A 302 6.22 13.29 -2.64
N ASP A 303 6.45 12.20 -1.90
CA ASP A 303 6.95 12.28 -0.53
C ASP A 303 8.36 12.84 -0.45
N ILE A 304 9.23 12.51 -1.41
CA ILE A 304 10.61 13.01 -1.47
C ILE A 304 10.66 14.53 -1.74
N LEU A 305 9.60 15.08 -2.34
CA LEU A 305 9.50 16.53 -2.61
C LEU A 305 9.06 17.33 -1.38
N ARG A 306 8.58 16.67 -0.33
CA ARG A 306 8.17 17.31 0.92
C ARG A 306 9.37 17.50 1.84
N GLU A 307 9.24 18.40 2.80
CA GLU A 307 10.21 18.49 3.90
C GLU A 307 10.28 17.15 4.64
N PRO A 308 11.49 16.64 4.96
CA PRO A 308 11.63 15.44 5.77
C PRO A 308 10.95 15.64 7.13
N HIS A 309 10.53 14.54 7.76
CA HIS A 309 9.96 14.54 9.10
C HIS A 309 11.01 14.79 10.22
N ILE A 310 12.10 15.47 9.89
CA ILE A 310 13.22 15.83 10.76
C ILE A 310 13.54 17.32 10.60
N GLU A 311 13.77 17.99 11.72
CA GLU A 311 14.32 19.34 11.79
C GLU A 311 15.52 19.38 12.73
N LEU A 312 16.32 20.43 12.61
CA LEU A 312 17.55 20.56 13.38
C LEU A 312 17.57 21.87 14.16
N ILE A 313 18.17 21.81 15.34
CA ILE A 313 18.63 22.96 16.10
C ILE A 313 20.13 22.75 16.30
N LEU A 314 20.93 23.72 15.89
CA LEU A 314 22.38 23.70 16.09
C LEU A 314 22.72 24.46 17.37
N VAL A 315 23.58 23.86 18.20
CA VAL A 315 24.10 24.50 19.42
C VAL A 315 25.62 24.54 19.37
N ASP A 316 26.23 25.54 20.00
CA ASP A 316 27.69 25.68 20.18
C ASP A 316 28.50 25.89 18.88
N HIS A 317 27.82 25.95 17.74
CA HIS A 317 28.43 26.23 16.44
C HIS A 317 27.38 26.72 15.43
N ASN A 318 27.87 27.45 14.44
CA ASN A 318 27.11 27.89 13.29
C ASN A 318 27.81 27.59 11.95
N GLU A 319 28.84 26.74 11.94
CA GLU A 319 29.60 26.38 10.74
C GLU A 319 29.20 25.00 10.21
N LEU A 320 28.72 24.89 8.97
CA LEU A 320 28.34 23.59 8.36
C LEU A 320 29.49 22.57 8.36
N GLY A 321 30.75 23.04 8.23
CA GLY A 321 31.93 22.16 8.27
C GLY A 321 32.13 21.47 9.63
N GLN A 322 31.57 22.03 10.70
CA GLN A 322 31.59 21.45 12.04
C GLN A 322 30.33 20.66 12.36
N ALA A 323 29.30 20.71 11.52
CA ALA A 323 28.04 19.99 11.74
C ALA A 323 28.16 18.50 11.36
N VAL A 324 27.13 17.73 11.71
CA VAL A 324 26.97 16.35 11.26
C VAL A 324 26.80 16.29 9.73
N GLU A 325 27.37 15.27 9.09
CA GLU A 325 27.25 15.09 7.63
C GLU A 325 25.77 15.00 7.21
N GLY A 326 25.37 15.75 6.17
CA GLY A 326 24.00 15.76 5.65
C GLY A 326 23.07 16.76 6.32
N VAL A 327 23.57 17.60 7.23
CA VAL A 327 22.81 18.70 7.88
C VAL A 327 22.09 19.60 6.86
N GLU A 328 22.68 19.79 5.67
CA GLU A 328 22.19 20.65 4.60
C GLU A 328 20.88 20.16 3.97
N HIS A 329 20.48 18.91 4.23
CA HIS A 329 19.24 18.34 3.70
C HIS A 329 18.01 18.61 4.59
N TYR A 330 18.19 19.26 5.74
CA TYR A 330 17.12 19.48 6.72
C TYR A 330 17.00 20.96 7.05
N ARG A 331 15.81 21.31 7.49
CA ARG A 331 15.54 22.64 8.00
C ARG A 331 16.23 22.83 9.35
N ILE A 332 17.18 23.76 9.40
CA ILE A 332 17.72 24.30 10.64
C ILE A 332 16.73 25.35 11.15
N ARG A 333 16.14 25.13 12.33
CA ARG A 333 15.16 26.03 12.94
C ARG A 333 15.80 27.12 13.78
N VAL A 334 16.78 26.74 14.59
CA VAL A 334 17.44 27.62 15.54
C VAL A 334 18.93 27.31 15.55
N ILE A 335 19.74 28.36 15.70
CA ILE A 335 21.16 28.26 15.99
C ILE A 335 21.42 29.01 17.28
N ILE A 336 22.05 28.34 18.24
CA ILE A 336 22.49 28.93 19.52
C ILE A 336 23.99 28.82 19.57
N ASP A 337 24.69 29.93 19.50
CA ASP A 337 26.13 29.91 19.41
C ASP A 337 26.72 31.18 20.02
N HIS A 338 27.69 30.99 20.90
CA HIS A 338 28.41 32.08 21.54
C HIS A 338 29.47 32.71 20.60
N HIS A 339 29.73 32.09 19.44
CA HIS A 339 30.57 32.66 18.40
C HIS A 339 29.82 33.64 17.48
N ARG A 340 30.59 34.37 16.66
CA ARG A 340 30.02 35.31 15.68
C ARG A 340 29.27 34.55 14.59
N LEU A 341 28.17 35.12 14.11
CA LEU A 341 27.39 34.58 12.99
C LEU A 341 28.25 34.43 11.72
N GLY A 342 28.37 33.22 11.20
CA GLY A 342 29.04 32.91 9.93
C GLY A 342 28.18 33.16 8.67
N ASN A 343 28.74 32.90 7.48
CA ASN A 343 28.09 33.07 6.17
C ASN A 343 27.28 31.83 5.72
N MET A 344 26.35 31.34 6.55
CA MET A 344 25.48 30.22 6.13
C MET A 344 24.26 30.71 5.34
N HIS A 345 23.92 30.00 4.26
CA HIS A 345 22.67 30.20 3.52
C HIS A 345 21.63 29.16 3.95
N THR A 346 20.40 29.60 4.19
CA THR A 346 19.24 28.74 4.45
C THR A 346 18.06 29.12 3.56
N ASP A 347 17.26 28.13 3.18
CA ASP A 347 16.06 28.35 2.35
C ASP A 347 14.89 28.96 3.14
N ALA A 348 14.99 29.03 4.46
CA ALA A 348 13.99 29.61 5.36
C ALA A 348 14.65 30.51 6.43
N PRO A 349 13.91 31.48 7.00
CA PRO A 349 14.40 32.28 8.13
C PRO A 349 14.81 31.40 9.32
N ILE A 350 15.90 31.77 9.97
CA ILE A 350 16.50 31.07 11.11
C ILE A 350 16.50 32.00 12.33
N THR A 351 16.16 31.48 13.50
CA THR A 351 16.39 32.20 14.76
C THR A 351 17.83 31.99 15.20
N PHE A 352 18.58 33.08 15.39
CA PHE A 352 19.93 33.06 15.93
C PHE A 352 19.94 33.68 17.33
N ILE A 353 20.48 32.97 18.30
CA ILE A 353 20.65 33.44 19.69
C ILE A 353 22.15 33.38 20.00
N ASN A 354 22.73 34.54 20.35
CA ASN A 354 24.11 34.64 20.80
C ASN A 354 24.21 34.52 22.32
#